data_AF-A0A962DKM6-F1
#
_entry.id   AF-A0A962DKM6-F1
#
_cell.length_a   1.000
_cell.length_b   1.000
_cell.length_c   1.000
_cell.angle_alpha   90.00
_cell.angle_beta   90.00
_cell.angle_gamma   90.00
#
_symmetry.space_group_name_H-M   'P 1'
#
loop_
_entity.id
_entity.type
_entity.pdbx_description
1 polymer ?
#
loop_
_entity_poly.entity_id
_entity_poly.type
_entity_poly.pdbx_seq_one_letter_code
_entity_poly.pdbx_strand_id
1 'polypeptide(L)'
;MTGPLLLDATDLAALDARRNPAHRGRACHAAEKGLFFGLRGKVYSCCFNKIHLLGVYPRDSIDQIWHGQAVAQQRQALDLGDMSLGCGGCFDLVKARNLAAAPIRLYDRVADSRQGTPAKMDFELVNTCNLECIMCRGEFSSSIRENREQLPPIESPYDAAFFDQLEPYIPHLRSSTFLGGEPLLVPQYLDLWDRMVELNPGMTIGLQTNGTVLSRRIKALLERIDFEISVSIDSLDPATYGLIRKNGNLTQVLRNLQHFRDYARLRNRRVGVVMCPMQQNWRELPNFVEFCNQQGLVLNLTKVETPAHCSLLSLPAATLEHIVAELSQYEPPQSNPLELSNRRTYLDQLGQMAEWQATAKRREQAGIRHQPRDFDEFVEQIGSRLRAGGRHSLSECEALQREIKTKLRYLLDRAGEQGLGAVAEQQLILIAPELLIRSVPGLKAEELLPLFSAYVMPLE
;
A
#
# COMPACT_ATOMS: atom_id res chain seq x y z
N MET A 1 -4.94 7.82 25.71
CA MET A 1 -6.10 8.31 24.95
C MET A 1 -5.61 9.33 23.92
N THR A 2 -5.40 8.93 22.67
CA THR A 2 -5.24 9.86 21.54
C THR A 2 -6.63 10.40 21.20
N GLY A 3 -6.77 11.71 21.00
CA GLY A 3 -8.06 12.32 20.64
C GLY A 3 -8.70 11.68 19.39
N PRO A 4 -10.02 11.82 19.20
CA PRO A 4 -10.70 11.24 18.05
C PRO A 4 -10.12 11.80 16.74
N LEU A 5 -9.91 10.94 15.75
CA LEU A 5 -9.45 11.34 14.41
C LEU A 5 -10.62 11.98 13.63
N LEU A 6 -11.11 13.11 14.12
CA LEU A 6 -12.31 13.78 13.64
C LEU A 6 -11.97 14.91 12.66
N LEU A 7 -12.50 14.82 11.44
CA LEU A 7 -12.48 15.91 10.47
C LEU A 7 -13.58 16.90 10.81
N ASP A 8 -13.23 18.17 11.01
CA ASP A 8 -14.20 19.21 11.32
C ASP A 8 -14.91 19.71 10.04
N ALA A 9 -15.88 20.60 10.21
CA ALA A 9 -16.64 21.17 9.08
C ALA A 9 -15.74 21.88 8.05
N THR A 10 -14.63 22.48 8.49
CA THR A 10 -13.67 23.15 7.59
C THR A 10 -12.91 22.12 6.76
N ASP A 11 -12.54 20.99 7.36
CA ASP A 11 -11.89 19.90 6.65
C ASP A 11 -12.80 19.24 5.63
N LEU A 12 -14.03 18.95 6.01
CA LEU A 12 -15.02 18.37 5.11
C LEU A 12 -15.35 19.33 3.97
N ALA A 13 -15.48 20.63 4.24
CA ALA A 13 -15.66 21.63 3.18
C ALA A 13 -14.46 21.70 2.22
N ALA A 14 -13.24 21.63 2.74
CA ALA A 14 -12.03 21.62 1.91
C ALA A 14 -11.93 20.35 1.04
N LEU A 15 -12.34 19.20 1.58
CA LEU A 15 -12.46 17.94 0.86
C LEU A 15 -13.51 18.05 -0.26
N ASP A 16 -14.71 18.53 0.08
CA ASP A 16 -15.85 18.64 -0.81
C ASP A 16 -15.67 19.68 -1.92
N ALA A 17 -14.89 20.73 -1.68
CA ALA A 17 -14.54 21.73 -2.69
C ALA A 17 -13.82 21.12 -3.92
N ARG A 18 -13.17 19.97 -3.75
CA ARG A 18 -12.49 19.24 -4.84
C ARG A 18 -13.27 18.03 -5.36
N ARG A 19 -14.48 17.81 -4.85
CA ARG A 19 -15.36 16.71 -5.24
C ARG A 19 -16.51 17.18 -6.11
N ASN A 20 -16.97 16.26 -6.95
CA ASN A 20 -18.27 16.40 -7.61
C ASN A 20 -19.35 16.61 -6.52
N PRO A 21 -20.26 17.59 -6.67
CA PRO A 21 -21.37 17.80 -5.75
C PRO A 21 -22.13 16.53 -5.34
N ALA A 22 -22.26 15.56 -6.25
CA ALA A 22 -22.93 14.29 -5.96
C ALA A 22 -22.19 13.38 -4.96
N HIS A 23 -20.92 13.65 -4.67
CA HIS A 23 -20.04 12.82 -3.83
C HIS A 23 -19.70 13.53 -2.50
N ARG A 24 -20.43 14.60 -2.16
CA ARG A 24 -20.22 15.43 -0.98
C ARG A 24 -21.01 14.93 0.23
N GLY A 25 -20.70 15.45 1.42
CA GLY A 25 -21.49 15.22 2.62
C GLY A 25 -21.04 14.03 3.49
N ARG A 26 -19.89 13.44 3.20
CA ARG A 26 -19.21 12.46 4.07
C ARG A 26 -17.70 12.45 3.84
N ALA A 27 -16.94 11.89 4.77
CA ALA A 27 -15.49 11.82 4.62
C ALA A 27 -15.04 10.88 3.49
N CYS A 28 -15.65 9.70 3.33
CA CYS A 28 -15.24 8.72 2.32
C CYS A 28 -16.38 7.75 1.98
N HIS A 29 -16.42 7.27 0.73
CA HIS A 29 -17.39 6.28 0.26
C HIS A 29 -16.92 4.82 0.39
N ALA A 30 -15.74 4.56 0.97
CA ALA A 30 -15.19 3.21 1.05
C ALA A 30 -16.12 2.21 1.75
N ALA A 31 -16.69 2.57 2.89
CA ALA A 31 -17.61 1.66 3.60
C ALA A 31 -18.96 1.47 2.88
N GLU A 32 -19.34 2.39 1.98
CA GLU A 32 -20.58 2.29 1.19
C GLU A 32 -20.43 1.56 -0.14
N LYS A 33 -19.21 1.53 -0.68
CA LYS A 33 -18.97 1.10 -2.06
C LYS A 33 -17.89 0.05 -2.19
N GLY A 34 -17.07 -0.15 -1.16
CA GLY A 34 -15.84 -0.92 -1.20
C GLY A 34 -15.86 -2.18 -0.34
N LEU A 35 -15.35 -3.27 -0.89
CA LEU A 35 -14.78 -4.37 -0.13
C LEU A 35 -13.36 -4.64 -0.62
N PHE A 36 -12.49 -5.01 0.29
CA PHE A 36 -11.13 -5.44 0.02
C PHE A 36 -10.92 -6.80 0.70
N PHE A 37 -10.53 -7.81 -0.07
CA PHE A 37 -10.29 -9.17 0.38
C PHE A 37 -8.77 -9.41 0.47
N GLY A 38 -8.25 -9.62 1.68
CA GLY A 38 -6.82 -9.80 1.93
C GLY A 38 -6.37 -11.26 2.04
N LEU A 39 -5.06 -11.50 1.90
CA LEU A 39 -4.44 -12.82 1.74
C LEU A 39 -4.89 -13.92 2.71
N ARG A 40 -5.28 -13.55 3.93
CA ARG A 40 -5.70 -14.48 4.99
C ARG A 40 -7.20 -14.42 5.28
N GLY A 41 -8.03 -14.08 4.29
CA GLY A 41 -9.49 -14.09 4.43
C GLY A 41 -10.06 -12.84 5.10
N LYS A 42 -9.23 -12.00 5.71
CA LYS A 42 -9.67 -10.76 6.37
C LYS A 42 -10.20 -9.76 5.34
N VAL A 43 -11.39 -9.23 5.62
CA VAL A 43 -12.10 -8.30 4.73
C VAL A 43 -12.18 -6.91 5.37
N TYR A 44 -11.90 -5.90 4.56
CA TYR A 44 -11.91 -4.49 4.94
C TYR A 44 -12.70 -3.66 3.91
N SER A 45 -13.05 -2.41 4.21
CA SER A 45 -13.70 -1.54 3.21
C SER A 45 -12.74 -0.97 2.17
N CYS A 46 -11.44 -0.95 2.49
CA CYS A 46 -10.41 -0.32 1.68
C CYS A 46 -9.05 -1.00 1.88
N CYS A 47 -8.25 -1.10 0.81
CA CYS A 47 -6.91 -1.66 0.85
C CYS A 47 -5.92 -0.87 1.74
N PHE A 48 -6.18 0.42 1.99
CA PHE A 48 -5.41 1.26 2.90
C PHE A 48 -5.88 1.18 4.36
N ASN A 49 -7.04 0.59 4.61
CA ASN A 49 -7.57 0.36 5.95
C ASN A 49 -7.40 -1.11 6.32
N LYS A 50 -6.31 -1.44 7.02
CA LYS A 50 -6.04 -2.79 7.50
C LYS A 50 -6.27 -2.92 9.01
N ILE A 51 -7.02 -1.99 9.62
CA ILE A 51 -7.25 -1.92 11.06
C ILE A 51 -8.70 -2.29 11.39
N HIS A 52 -9.68 -1.69 10.72
CA HIS A 52 -11.10 -1.93 11.00
C HIS A 52 -11.62 -3.15 10.23
N LEU A 53 -11.52 -4.33 10.86
CA LEU A 53 -11.95 -5.60 10.29
C LEU A 53 -13.47 -5.65 10.10
N LEU A 54 -13.93 -5.94 8.89
CA LEU A 54 -15.36 -6.10 8.59
C LEU A 54 -15.84 -7.55 8.81
N GLY A 55 -14.96 -8.51 8.55
CA GLY A 55 -15.23 -9.94 8.72
C GLY A 55 -14.08 -10.79 8.18
N VAL A 56 -14.23 -12.11 8.24
CA VAL A 56 -13.22 -13.09 7.84
C VAL A 56 -13.86 -14.19 7.00
N TYR A 57 -13.45 -14.31 5.74
CA TYR A 57 -13.79 -15.46 4.89
C TYR A 57 -12.88 -16.66 5.22
N PRO A 58 -13.37 -17.92 5.21
CA PRO A 58 -14.74 -18.39 4.91
C PRO A 58 -15.67 -18.44 6.12
N ARG A 59 -15.24 -17.95 7.30
CA ARG A 59 -16.08 -17.95 8.52
C ARG A 59 -17.38 -17.18 8.31
N ASP A 60 -17.27 -16.02 7.67
CA ASP A 60 -18.38 -15.13 7.33
C ASP A 60 -18.55 -15.11 5.80
N SER A 61 -19.79 -15.23 5.31
CA SER A 61 -20.09 -15.09 3.88
C SER A 61 -19.94 -13.64 3.41
N ILE A 62 -19.74 -13.40 2.12
CA ILE A 62 -19.62 -12.04 1.56
C ILE A 62 -20.86 -11.20 1.91
N ASP A 63 -22.04 -11.80 1.89
CA ASP A 63 -23.30 -11.14 2.25
C ASP A 63 -23.37 -10.79 3.74
N GLN A 64 -22.99 -11.72 4.62
CA GLN A 64 -22.93 -11.48 6.07
C GLN A 64 -21.94 -10.36 6.41
N ILE A 65 -20.79 -10.31 5.71
CA ILE A 65 -19.80 -9.26 5.89
C ILE A 65 -20.37 -7.92 5.44
N TRP A 66 -20.95 -7.85 4.24
CA TRP A 66 -21.46 -6.60 3.67
C TRP A 66 -22.62 -5.98 4.46
N HIS A 67 -23.53 -6.83 4.96
CA HIS A 67 -24.67 -6.42 5.78
C HIS A 67 -24.35 -6.41 7.29
N GLY A 68 -23.11 -6.70 7.67
CA GLY A 68 -22.68 -6.83 9.06
C GLY A 68 -22.58 -5.50 9.81
N GLN A 69 -22.59 -5.60 11.15
CA GLN A 69 -22.52 -4.44 12.05
C GLN A 69 -21.23 -3.63 11.87
N ALA A 70 -20.09 -4.29 11.61
CA ALA A 70 -18.80 -3.61 11.45
C ALA A 70 -18.79 -2.64 10.26
N VAL A 71 -19.47 -3.00 9.16
CA VAL A 71 -19.63 -2.11 8.00
C VAL A 71 -20.54 -0.93 8.35
N ALA A 72 -21.67 -1.20 9.01
CA ALA A 72 -22.61 -0.16 9.43
C ALA A 72 -21.95 0.87 10.37
N GLN A 73 -21.15 0.41 11.34
CA GLN A 73 -20.36 1.27 12.23
C GLN A 73 -19.39 2.16 11.45
N GLN A 74 -18.68 1.60 10.47
CA GLN A 74 -17.74 2.36 9.67
C GLN A 74 -18.43 3.40 8.78
N ARG A 75 -19.58 3.06 8.18
CA ARG A 75 -20.38 4.02 7.42
C ARG A 75 -20.79 5.21 8.30
N GLN A 76 -21.34 4.94 9.49
CA GLN A 76 -21.76 5.97 10.43
C GLN A 76 -20.59 6.86 10.87
N ALA A 77 -19.43 6.28 11.16
CA ALA A 77 -18.23 7.04 11.53
C ALA A 77 -17.81 8.00 10.40
N LEU A 78 -17.73 7.50 9.16
CA LEU A 78 -17.32 8.32 8.00
C LEU A 78 -18.34 9.42 7.65
N ASP A 79 -19.63 9.21 7.92
CA ASP A 79 -20.67 10.23 7.76
C ASP A 79 -20.51 11.39 8.75
N LEU A 80 -19.99 11.10 9.93
CA LEU A 80 -19.71 12.09 10.97
C LEU A 80 -18.30 12.69 10.86
N GLY A 81 -17.52 12.32 9.83
CA GLY A 81 -16.13 12.75 9.68
C GLY A 81 -15.16 12.05 10.64
N ASP A 82 -15.58 11.00 11.33
CA ASP A 82 -14.72 10.21 12.22
C ASP A 82 -13.90 9.18 11.44
N MET A 83 -12.59 9.38 11.45
CA MET A 83 -11.58 8.56 10.76
C MET A 83 -10.89 7.56 11.69
N SER A 84 -11.39 7.40 12.93
CA SER A 84 -10.79 6.56 13.98
C SER A 84 -10.76 5.07 13.63
N LEU A 85 -11.70 4.60 12.82
CA LEU A 85 -11.83 3.21 12.39
C LEU A 85 -10.88 2.88 11.23
N GLY A 86 -9.58 3.11 11.43
CA GLY A 86 -8.52 2.69 10.51
C GLY A 86 -8.25 3.62 9.32
N CYS A 87 -8.78 4.85 9.34
CA CYS A 87 -8.63 5.82 8.25
C CYS A 87 -7.59 6.92 8.53
N GLY A 88 -6.75 6.74 9.56
CA GLY A 88 -5.80 7.76 10.01
C GLY A 88 -4.80 8.27 8.96
N GLY A 89 -4.34 7.42 8.04
CA GLY A 89 -3.49 7.88 6.94
C GLY A 89 -4.20 8.87 6.01
N CYS A 90 -5.50 8.69 5.78
CA CYS A 90 -6.29 9.64 5.00
C CYS A 90 -6.61 10.91 5.82
N PHE A 91 -6.86 10.77 7.13
CA PHE A 91 -7.05 11.91 8.04
C PHE A 91 -5.86 12.88 7.96
N ASP A 92 -4.64 12.36 8.06
CA ASP A 92 -3.40 13.15 8.00
C ASP A 92 -3.31 13.93 6.67
N LEU A 93 -3.64 13.27 5.54
CA LEU A 93 -3.62 13.88 4.22
C LEU A 93 -4.68 14.97 4.02
N VAL A 94 -5.89 14.77 4.57
CA VAL A 94 -6.97 15.77 4.51
C VAL A 94 -6.64 16.99 5.35
N LYS A 95 -6.13 16.80 6.57
CA LYS A 95 -5.67 17.88 7.45
C LYS A 95 -4.53 18.67 6.80
N ALA A 96 -3.62 17.99 6.11
CA ALA A 96 -2.53 18.62 5.35
C ALA A 96 -2.96 19.26 4.02
N ARG A 97 -4.27 19.22 3.66
CA ARG A 97 -4.80 19.68 2.36
C ARG A 97 -4.18 18.98 1.15
N ASN A 98 -3.57 17.81 1.35
CA ASN A 98 -2.98 16.97 0.31
C ASN A 98 -3.99 15.92 -0.19
N LEU A 99 -5.10 16.43 -0.73
CA LEU A 99 -6.19 15.58 -1.21
C LEU A 99 -5.81 14.77 -2.46
N ALA A 100 -4.83 15.24 -3.23
CA ALA A 100 -4.39 14.55 -4.43
C ALA A 100 -3.82 13.16 -4.12
N ALA A 101 -3.10 13.04 -2.99
CA ALA A 101 -2.51 11.81 -2.49
C ALA A 101 -3.46 10.95 -1.64
N ALA A 102 -4.66 11.46 -1.29
CA ALA A 102 -5.58 10.77 -0.40
C ALA A 102 -6.31 9.60 -1.12
N PRO A 103 -6.17 8.35 -0.63
CA PRO A 103 -6.88 7.19 -1.19
C PRO A 103 -8.41 7.32 -1.23
N ILE A 104 -8.98 8.22 -0.42
CA ILE A 104 -10.40 8.59 -0.44
C ILE A 104 -10.93 8.78 -1.88
N ARG A 105 -10.14 9.40 -2.75
CA ARG A 105 -10.53 9.69 -4.15
C ARG A 105 -10.79 8.45 -5.00
N LEU A 106 -10.26 7.29 -4.62
CA LEU A 106 -10.51 6.02 -5.31
C LEU A 106 -11.98 5.61 -5.19
N TYR A 107 -12.64 6.01 -4.09
CA TYR A 107 -14.05 5.69 -3.83
C TYR A 107 -14.99 6.79 -4.30
N ASP A 108 -14.53 8.03 -4.42
CA ASP A 108 -15.30 9.11 -5.04
C ASP A 108 -15.67 8.78 -6.49
N ARG A 109 -14.86 8.00 -7.22
CA ARG A 109 -15.14 7.58 -8.61
C ARG A 109 -16.31 6.61 -8.75
N VAL A 110 -16.73 5.98 -7.66
CA VAL A 110 -17.80 4.98 -7.63
C VAL A 110 -18.96 5.40 -6.73
N ALA A 111 -18.96 6.64 -6.25
CA ALA A 111 -19.91 7.17 -5.29
C ALA A 111 -21.35 7.22 -5.84
N ASP A 112 -21.50 7.52 -7.13
CA ASP A 112 -22.77 7.59 -7.86
C ASP A 112 -23.38 6.23 -8.22
N SER A 113 -22.69 5.13 -7.89
CA SER A 113 -23.14 3.78 -8.21
C SER A 113 -24.30 3.33 -7.33
N ARG A 114 -24.97 2.24 -7.73
CA ARG A 114 -26.18 1.70 -7.07
C ARG A 114 -26.01 1.66 -5.54
N GLN A 115 -27.05 2.09 -4.81
CA GLN A 115 -27.06 2.04 -3.35
C GLN A 115 -27.34 0.62 -2.83
N GLY A 116 -26.85 0.33 -1.63
CA GLY A 116 -27.05 -0.95 -0.94
C GLY A 116 -26.17 -2.10 -1.44
N THR A 117 -25.33 -1.89 -2.44
CA THR A 117 -24.43 -2.92 -2.99
C THR A 117 -23.03 -2.34 -3.24
N PRO A 118 -21.95 -3.13 -3.11
CA PRO A 118 -20.60 -2.67 -3.43
C PRO A 118 -20.48 -2.32 -4.91
N ALA A 119 -19.73 -1.26 -5.20
CA ALA A 119 -19.36 -0.86 -6.56
C ALA A 119 -17.86 -1.08 -6.84
N LYS A 120 -17.08 -1.44 -5.81
CA LYS A 120 -15.66 -1.75 -5.89
C LYS A 120 -15.32 -2.93 -5.00
N MET A 121 -14.67 -3.94 -5.57
CA MET A 121 -14.12 -5.08 -4.85
C MET A 121 -12.66 -5.27 -5.24
N ASP A 122 -11.76 -5.19 -4.28
CA ASP A 122 -10.32 -5.32 -4.49
C ASP A 122 -9.80 -6.61 -3.87
N PHE A 123 -8.80 -7.21 -4.50
CA PHE A 123 -8.41 -8.59 -4.26
C PHE A 123 -6.90 -8.71 -4.04
N GLU A 124 -6.49 -9.28 -2.91
CA GLU A 124 -5.13 -9.71 -2.57
C GLU A 124 -5.22 -11.17 -2.07
N LEU A 125 -5.70 -12.07 -2.92
CA LEU A 125 -6.16 -13.41 -2.50
C LEU A 125 -5.03 -14.42 -2.31
N VAL A 126 -3.93 -14.25 -3.05
CA VAL A 126 -2.79 -15.18 -3.07
C VAL A 126 -1.47 -14.39 -3.16
N ASN A 127 -0.37 -15.05 -2.82
CA ASN A 127 0.97 -14.49 -2.94
C ASN A 127 1.80 -15.11 -4.09
N THR A 128 1.19 -15.90 -4.99
CA THR A 128 1.90 -16.55 -6.10
C THR A 128 2.64 -15.51 -6.95
N CYS A 129 3.96 -15.57 -6.95
CA CYS A 129 4.84 -14.66 -7.69
C CYS A 129 6.12 -15.37 -8.07
N ASN A 130 6.72 -14.96 -9.18
CA ASN A 130 7.95 -15.49 -9.74
C ASN A 130 9.20 -14.65 -9.45
N LEU A 131 9.06 -13.53 -8.74
CA LEU A 131 10.16 -12.60 -8.46
C LEU A 131 10.56 -12.58 -6.98
N GLU A 132 11.84 -12.33 -6.76
CA GLU A 132 12.44 -12.21 -5.42
C GLU A 132 12.95 -10.80 -5.15
N CYS A 133 12.08 -9.80 -5.37
CA CYS A 133 12.46 -8.40 -5.29
C CYS A 133 13.01 -8.03 -3.89
N ILE A 134 14.11 -7.27 -3.84
CA ILE A 134 14.85 -7.01 -2.58
C ILE A 134 14.03 -6.24 -1.54
N MET A 135 13.07 -5.42 -1.98
CA MET A 135 12.17 -4.67 -1.10
C MET A 135 10.93 -5.47 -0.68
N CYS A 136 10.67 -6.61 -1.31
CA CYS A 136 9.47 -7.41 -1.10
C CYS A 136 9.69 -8.48 -0.02
N ARG A 137 8.63 -9.19 0.39
CA ARG A 137 8.62 -10.26 1.39
C ARG A 137 7.74 -11.43 0.99
N GLY A 138 7.91 -12.58 1.64
CA GLY A 138 7.25 -13.83 1.30
C GLY A 138 5.73 -13.79 1.46
N GLU A 139 5.21 -12.86 2.25
CA GLU A 139 3.77 -12.55 2.28
C GLU A 139 3.23 -12.12 0.92
N PHE A 140 4.05 -11.47 0.08
CA PHE A 140 3.64 -10.96 -1.24
C PHE A 140 4.32 -11.67 -2.41
N SER A 141 5.20 -12.63 -2.15
CA SER A 141 5.82 -13.45 -3.19
C SER A 141 6.11 -14.87 -2.71
N SER A 142 5.51 -15.86 -3.37
CA SER A 142 5.76 -17.28 -3.12
C SER A 142 7.23 -17.67 -3.34
N SER A 143 7.91 -17.13 -4.36
CA SER A 143 9.35 -17.39 -4.57
C SER A 143 10.19 -16.87 -3.41
N ILE A 144 9.88 -15.68 -2.87
CA ILE A 144 10.59 -15.16 -1.70
C ILE A 144 10.35 -16.06 -0.49
N ARG A 145 9.09 -16.46 -0.30
CA ARG A 145 8.69 -17.26 0.85
C ARG A 145 9.42 -18.60 0.89
N GLU A 146 9.50 -19.25 -0.26
CA GLU A 146 10.20 -20.53 -0.43
C GLU A 146 11.73 -20.36 -0.35
N ASN A 147 12.30 -19.48 -1.18
CA ASN A 147 13.75 -19.46 -1.40
C ASN A 147 14.51 -18.61 -0.38
N ARG A 148 13.97 -17.45 -0.01
CA ARG A 148 14.63 -16.46 0.86
C ARG A 148 14.26 -16.63 2.32
N GLU A 149 12.99 -16.89 2.60
CA GLU A 149 12.45 -17.00 3.96
C GLU A 149 12.36 -18.45 4.45
N GLN A 150 12.42 -19.43 3.54
CA GLN A 150 12.33 -20.87 3.83
C GLN A 150 11.10 -21.23 4.68
N LEU A 151 9.98 -20.58 4.36
CA LEU A 151 8.70 -20.79 5.04
C LEU A 151 7.73 -21.63 4.19
N PRO A 152 6.84 -22.41 4.82
CA PRO A 152 5.83 -23.20 4.11
C PRO A 152 4.87 -22.30 3.32
N PRO A 153 4.30 -22.71 2.18
CA PRO A 153 3.37 -21.89 1.39
C PRO A 153 2.22 -21.28 2.21
N ILE A 154 1.70 -20.12 1.76
CA ILE A 154 0.50 -19.53 2.36
C ILE A 154 -0.70 -20.15 1.67
N GLU A 155 -1.52 -20.88 2.44
CA GLU A 155 -2.78 -21.41 1.93
C GLU A 155 -3.79 -20.27 1.74
N SER A 156 -4.36 -20.21 0.55
CA SER A 156 -5.44 -19.27 0.25
C SER A 156 -6.74 -19.79 0.85
N PRO A 157 -7.45 -18.99 1.68
CA PRO A 157 -8.76 -19.37 2.18
C PRO A 157 -9.86 -19.29 1.10
N TYR A 158 -9.55 -18.75 -0.08
CA TYR A 158 -10.49 -18.49 -1.16
C TYR A 158 -10.63 -19.71 -2.07
N ASP A 159 -11.78 -20.38 -1.96
CA ASP A 159 -12.17 -21.58 -2.69
C ASP A 159 -13.23 -21.26 -3.78
N ALA A 160 -13.79 -22.30 -4.42
CA ALA A 160 -14.83 -22.12 -5.44
C ALA A 160 -16.07 -21.38 -4.89
N ALA A 161 -16.46 -21.66 -3.65
CA ALA A 161 -17.61 -21.02 -3.00
C ALA A 161 -17.42 -19.50 -2.84
N PHE A 162 -16.18 -19.03 -2.69
CA PHE A 162 -15.88 -17.59 -2.69
C PHE A 162 -16.29 -16.93 -4.01
N PHE A 163 -15.90 -17.53 -5.13
CA PHE A 163 -16.20 -16.99 -6.46
C PHE A 163 -17.70 -17.05 -6.77
N ASP A 164 -18.38 -18.10 -6.33
CA ASP A 164 -19.84 -18.21 -6.47
C ASP A 164 -20.56 -17.13 -5.63
N GLN A 165 -20.06 -16.81 -4.43
CA GLN A 165 -20.58 -15.71 -3.61
C GLN A 165 -20.33 -14.32 -4.22
N LEU A 166 -19.32 -14.17 -5.10
CA LEU A 166 -19.04 -12.90 -5.77
C LEU A 166 -19.99 -12.63 -6.94
N GLU A 167 -20.50 -13.66 -7.63
CA GLU A 167 -21.29 -13.51 -8.86
C GLU A 167 -22.47 -12.54 -8.74
N PRO A 168 -23.29 -12.54 -7.66
CA PRO A 168 -24.40 -11.59 -7.53
C PRO A 168 -23.95 -10.13 -7.48
N TYR A 169 -22.70 -9.86 -7.09
CA TYR A 169 -22.15 -8.52 -6.97
C TYR A 169 -21.45 -8.03 -8.23
N ILE A 170 -20.90 -8.94 -9.06
CA ILE A 170 -20.16 -8.59 -10.28
C ILE A 170 -20.93 -7.63 -11.19
N PRO A 171 -22.24 -7.80 -11.46
CA PRO A 171 -23.04 -6.87 -12.29
C PRO A 171 -23.14 -5.44 -11.75
N HIS A 172 -22.73 -5.18 -10.50
CA HIS A 172 -22.80 -3.87 -9.84
C HIS A 172 -21.44 -3.20 -9.69
N LEU A 173 -20.36 -3.92 -9.97
CA LEU A 173 -19.00 -3.39 -9.87
C LEU A 173 -18.74 -2.38 -10.99
N ARG A 174 -18.18 -1.23 -10.62
CA ARG A 174 -17.56 -0.28 -11.56
C ARG A 174 -16.09 -0.61 -11.79
N SER A 175 -15.41 -1.03 -10.73
CA SER A 175 -14.00 -1.40 -10.83
C SER A 175 -13.59 -2.46 -9.81
N SER A 176 -12.57 -3.22 -10.16
CA SER A 176 -11.89 -4.13 -9.24
C SER A 176 -10.39 -4.03 -9.43
N THR A 177 -9.63 -3.92 -8.34
CA THR A 177 -8.17 -3.87 -8.39
C THR A 177 -7.58 -5.18 -7.88
N PHE A 178 -6.68 -5.76 -8.66
CA PHE A 178 -6.01 -7.02 -8.36
C PHE A 178 -4.58 -6.75 -7.91
N LEU A 179 -4.31 -7.15 -6.67
CA LEU A 179 -3.10 -6.95 -5.90
C LEU A 179 -2.59 -8.32 -5.40
N GLY A 180 -1.42 -8.33 -4.78
CA GLY A 180 -0.82 -9.55 -4.23
C GLY A 180 -0.19 -10.46 -5.29
N GLY A 181 0.97 -11.03 -4.96
CA GLY A 181 1.70 -11.89 -5.88
C GLY A 181 2.08 -11.19 -7.19
N GLU A 182 2.12 -11.97 -8.28
CA GLU A 182 2.06 -11.49 -9.66
C GLU A 182 0.67 -11.85 -10.21
N PRO A 183 -0.27 -10.90 -10.34
CA PRO A 183 -1.65 -11.21 -10.68
C PRO A 183 -1.82 -12.00 -11.99
N LEU A 184 -0.92 -11.81 -12.96
CA LEU A 184 -0.95 -12.52 -14.25
C LEU A 184 -0.51 -13.99 -14.16
N LEU A 185 0.02 -14.44 -13.01
CA LEU A 185 0.35 -15.83 -12.72
C LEU A 185 -0.71 -16.56 -11.89
N VAL A 186 -1.73 -15.85 -11.39
CA VAL A 186 -2.71 -16.39 -10.45
C VAL A 186 -3.88 -17.02 -11.21
N PRO A 187 -4.04 -18.35 -11.22
CA PRO A 187 -5.14 -19.00 -11.95
C PRO A 187 -6.52 -18.52 -11.49
N GLN A 188 -6.69 -18.32 -10.18
CA GLN A 188 -7.92 -17.83 -9.57
C GLN A 188 -8.35 -16.46 -10.09
N TYR A 189 -7.39 -15.57 -10.40
CA TYR A 189 -7.68 -14.27 -10.98
C TYR A 189 -8.10 -14.39 -12.43
N LEU A 190 -7.45 -15.27 -13.21
CA LEU A 190 -7.86 -15.52 -14.59
C LEU A 190 -9.29 -16.07 -14.66
N ASP A 191 -9.65 -16.98 -13.75
CA ASP A 191 -10.99 -17.56 -13.68
C ASP A 191 -12.03 -16.51 -13.25
N LEU A 192 -11.70 -15.66 -12.27
CA LEU A 192 -12.57 -14.54 -11.88
C LEU A 192 -12.71 -13.51 -13.01
N TRP A 193 -11.65 -13.22 -13.77
CA TRP A 193 -11.74 -12.33 -14.93
C TRP A 193 -12.63 -12.89 -16.03
N ASP A 194 -12.60 -14.19 -16.28
CA ASP A 194 -13.54 -14.83 -17.21
C ASP A 194 -15.00 -14.64 -16.76
N ARG A 195 -15.30 -14.83 -15.46
CA ARG A 195 -16.64 -14.54 -14.90
C ARG A 195 -17.01 -13.06 -15.02
N MET A 196 -16.07 -12.15 -14.77
CA MET A 196 -16.29 -10.70 -14.91
C MET A 196 -16.58 -10.29 -16.35
N VAL A 197 -15.90 -10.89 -17.32
CA VAL A 197 -16.18 -10.66 -18.74
C VAL A 197 -17.61 -11.10 -19.11
N GLU A 198 -18.09 -12.21 -18.56
CA GLU A 198 -19.43 -12.73 -18.84
C GLU A 198 -20.53 -11.92 -18.16
N LEU A 199 -20.33 -11.57 -16.89
CA LEU A 199 -21.37 -10.95 -16.06
C LEU A 199 -21.36 -9.41 -16.11
N ASN A 200 -20.22 -8.79 -16.39
CA ASN A 200 -20.08 -7.33 -16.43
C ASN A 200 -18.89 -6.87 -17.30
N PRO A 201 -18.93 -7.05 -18.63
CA PRO A 201 -17.84 -6.64 -19.52
C PRO A 201 -17.59 -5.13 -19.55
N GLY A 202 -18.49 -4.32 -18.97
CA GLY A 202 -18.38 -2.86 -18.89
C GLY A 202 -17.60 -2.34 -17.67
N MET A 203 -17.20 -3.20 -16.73
CA MET A 203 -16.37 -2.78 -15.59
C MET A 203 -14.90 -2.63 -15.97
N THR A 204 -14.17 -1.89 -15.13
CA THR A 204 -12.72 -1.71 -15.28
C THR A 204 -11.93 -2.56 -14.30
N ILE A 205 -10.96 -3.30 -14.81
CA ILE A 205 -9.99 -4.06 -14.00
C ILE A 205 -8.72 -3.24 -13.81
N GLY A 206 -8.42 -2.85 -12.58
CA GLY A 206 -7.12 -2.30 -12.22
C GLY A 206 -6.10 -3.42 -12.02
N LEU A 207 -5.00 -3.37 -12.77
CA LEU A 207 -3.94 -4.38 -12.76
C LEU A 207 -2.59 -3.73 -12.45
N GLN A 208 -1.95 -4.19 -11.37
CA GLN A 208 -0.54 -3.91 -11.11
C GLN A 208 0.27 -5.19 -11.32
N THR A 209 1.17 -5.19 -12.30
CA THR A 209 1.98 -6.35 -12.69
C THR A 209 3.47 -6.02 -12.62
N ASN A 210 4.32 -7.02 -12.38
CA ASN A 210 5.77 -6.94 -12.56
C ASN A 210 6.19 -7.04 -14.04
N GLY A 211 5.25 -7.30 -14.94
CA GLY A 211 5.45 -7.28 -16.40
C GLY A 211 6.17 -8.49 -16.96
N THR A 212 6.50 -9.52 -16.16
CA THR A 212 7.25 -10.69 -16.63
C THR A 212 6.38 -11.69 -17.42
N VAL A 213 5.05 -11.60 -17.30
CA VAL A 213 4.10 -12.58 -17.86
C VAL A 213 3.12 -11.91 -18.81
N LEU A 214 2.94 -12.52 -19.99
CA LEU A 214 1.92 -12.13 -20.97
C LEU A 214 1.52 -13.35 -21.82
N SER A 215 0.64 -14.17 -21.27
CA SER A 215 0.15 -15.39 -21.91
C SER A 215 -0.88 -15.09 -23.01
N ARG A 216 -1.20 -16.11 -23.83
CA ARG A 216 -2.29 -16.02 -24.82
C ARG A 216 -3.65 -15.74 -24.16
N ARG A 217 -3.92 -16.36 -23.00
CA ARG A 217 -5.16 -16.14 -22.24
C ARG A 217 -5.29 -14.68 -21.79
N ILE A 218 -4.19 -14.10 -21.30
CA ILE A 218 -4.17 -12.68 -20.90
C ILE A 218 -4.43 -11.77 -22.09
N LYS A 219 -3.79 -12.03 -23.24
CA LYS A 219 -4.05 -11.26 -24.47
C LYS A 219 -5.53 -11.31 -24.88
N ALA A 220 -6.16 -12.49 -24.81
CA ALA A 220 -7.60 -12.63 -25.10
C ALA A 220 -8.49 -11.89 -24.09
N LEU A 221 -8.12 -11.85 -22.80
CA LEU A 221 -8.86 -11.10 -21.79
C LEU A 221 -8.78 -9.58 -22.02
N LEU A 222 -7.62 -9.05 -22.41
CA LEU A 222 -7.45 -7.62 -22.74
C LEU A 222 -8.43 -7.18 -23.83
N GLU A 223 -8.76 -8.04 -24.78
CA GLU A 223 -9.73 -7.75 -25.85
C GLU A 223 -11.18 -7.69 -25.36
N ARG A 224 -11.53 -8.43 -24.30
CA ARG A 224 -12.91 -8.65 -23.87
C ARG A 224 -13.37 -7.74 -22.71
N ILE A 225 -12.44 -7.30 -21.88
CA ILE A 225 -12.71 -6.40 -20.75
C ILE A 225 -11.63 -5.33 -20.65
N ASP A 226 -11.98 -4.26 -19.96
CA ASP A 226 -11.18 -3.05 -19.90
C ASP A 226 -10.19 -3.10 -18.73
N PHE A 227 -8.89 -3.02 -19.02
CA PHE A 227 -7.82 -3.04 -18.03
C PHE A 227 -7.15 -1.66 -17.90
N GLU A 228 -7.01 -1.18 -16.66
CA GLU A 228 -6.10 -0.09 -16.29
C GLU A 228 -4.81 -0.71 -15.76
N ILE A 229 -3.75 -0.66 -16.58
CA ILE A 229 -2.51 -1.40 -16.34
C ILE A 229 -1.42 -0.47 -15.82
N SER A 230 -0.76 -0.92 -14.75
CA SER A 230 0.49 -0.37 -14.25
C SER A 230 1.56 -1.45 -14.18
N VAL A 231 2.71 -1.20 -14.79
CA VAL A 231 3.85 -2.13 -14.83
C VAL A 231 4.93 -1.64 -13.88
N SER A 232 5.36 -2.51 -12.97
CA SER A 232 6.35 -2.18 -11.95
C SER A 232 7.77 -2.44 -12.48
N ILE A 233 8.56 -1.37 -12.62
CA ILE A 233 9.94 -1.41 -13.14
C ILE A 233 10.78 -0.50 -12.25
N ASP A 234 11.83 -1.04 -11.63
CA ASP A 234 12.66 -0.29 -10.68
C ASP A 234 14.04 0.09 -11.22
N SER A 235 14.37 -0.30 -12.44
CA SER A 235 15.57 0.14 -13.13
C SER A 235 15.41 -0.04 -14.64
N LEU A 236 15.98 0.89 -15.40
CA LEU A 236 16.12 0.81 -16.86
C LEU A 236 17.48 0.22 -17.26
N ASP A 237 18.39 0.03 -16.30
CA ASP A 237 19.65 -0.67 -16.47
C ASP A 237 19.47 -2.18 -16.17
N PRO A 238 19.81 -3.09 -17.11
CA PRO A 238 19.62 -4.52 -16.91
C PRO A 238 20.30 -5.09 -15.65
N ALA A 239 21.48 -4.59 -15.29
CA ALA A 239 22.22 -5.10 -14.13
C ALA A 239 21.56 -4.69 -12.82
N THR A 240 21.19 -3.42 -12.69
CA THR A 240 20.49 -2.86 -11.53
C THR A 240 19.07 -3.41 -11.42
N TYR A 241 18.40 -3.61 -12.55
CA TYR A 241 17.11 -4.33 -12.60
C TYR A 241 17.24 -5.75 -12.06
N GLY A 242 18.24 -6.52 -12.52
CA GLY A 242 18.47 -7.89 -12.04
C GLY A 242 18.85 -7.98 -10.56
N LEU A 243 19.53 -6.95 -10.03
CA LEU A 243 19.82 -6.81 -8.61
C LEU A 243 18.54 -6.60 -7.79
N ILE A 244 17.68 -5.66 -8.24
CA ILE A 244 16.49 -5.26 -7.50
C ILE A 244 15.35 -6.27 -7.65
N ARG A 245 15.04 -6.66 -8.89
CA ARG A 245 13.94 -7.56 -9.28
C ARG A 245 14.50 -8.92 -9.67
N LYS A 246 15.10 -9.61 -8.70
CA LYS A 246 15.69 -10.94 -8.87
C LYS A 246 14.74 -11.91 -9.58
N ASN A 247 15.28 -12.73 -10.46
CA ASN A 247 14.59 -13.62 -11.42
C ASN A 247 13.86 -12.91 -12.57
N GLY A 248 13.85 -11.57 -12.59
CA GLY A 248 13.27 -10.80 -13.68
C GLY A 248 14.23 -10.61 -14.86
N ASN A 249 13.67 -10.44 -16.06
CA ASN A 249 14.40 -10.09 -17.27
C ASN A 249 13.87 -8.78 -17.86
N LEU A 250 14.66 -7.71 -17.78
CA LEU A 250 14.23 -6.37 -18.21
C LEU A 250 13.82 -6.34 -19.69
N THR A 251 14.57 -6.99 -20.58
CA THR A 251 14.27 -7.04 -22.01
C THR A 251 12.88 -7.64 -22.28
N GLN A 252 12.53 -8.73 -21.57
CA GLN A 252 11.22 -9.35 -21.67
C GLN A 252 10.12 -8.43 -21.11
N VAL A 253 10.38 -7.76 -19.99
CA VAL A 253 9.44 -6.82 -19.35
C VAL A 253 9.16 -5.62 -20.27
N LEU A 254 10.18 -5.03 -20.89
CA LEU A 254 10.02 -3.93 -21.84
C LEU A 254 9.26 -4.36 -23.10
N ARG A 255 9.45 -5.60 -23.56
CA ARG A 255 8.65 -6.17 -24.67
C ARG A 255 7.17 -6.32 -24.28
N ASN A 256 6.88 -6.79 -23.07
CA ASN A 256 5.50 -6.91 -22.57
C ASN A 256 4.87 -5.53 -22.33
N LEU A 257 5.64 -4.57 -21.82
CA LEU A 257 5.22 -3.18 -21.67
C LEU A 257 4.81 -2.56 -23.02
N GLN A 258 5.54 -2.85 -24.09
CA GLN A 258 5.14 -2.43 -25.44
C GLN A 258 3.76 -2.98 -25.81
N HIS A 259 3.49 -4.28 -25.58
CA HIS A 259 2.16 -4.85 -25.82
C HIS A 259 1.06 -4.18 -24.99
N PHE A 260 1.29 -3.95 -23.70
CA PHE A 260 0.31 -3.25 -22.84
C PHE A 260 0.07 -1.82 -23.31
N ARG A 261 1.10 -1.13 -23.78
CA ARG A 261 0.98 0.21 -24.32
C ARG A 261 0.15 0.23 -25.59
N ASP A 262 0.42 -0.70 -26.52
CA ASP A 262 -0.33 -0.78 -27.77
C ASP A 262 -1.80 -1.11 -27.51
N TYR A 263 -2.07 -2.01 -26.56
CA TYR A 263 -3.43 -2.25 -26.03
C TYR A 263 -4.07 -0.98 -25.47
N ALA A 264 -3.41 -0.28 -24.55
CA ALA A 264 -3.97 0.90 -23.89
C ALA A 264 -4.26 2.02 -24.90
N ARG A 265 -3.42 2.18 -25.93
CA ARG A 265 -3.64 3.13 -27.03
C ARG A 265 -4.94 2.84 -27.78
N LEU A 266 -5.24 1.58 -28.08
CA LEU A 266 -6.51 1.18 -28.71
C LEU A 266 -7.74 1.50 -27.84
N ARG A 267 -7.54 1.63 -26.52
CA ARG A 267 -8.57 2.00 -25.55
C ARG A 267 -8.56 3.49 -25.17
N ASN A 268 -7.78 4.34 -25.86
CA ASN A 268 -7.58 5.75 -25.51
C ASN A 268 -7.07 5.96 -24.07
N ARG A 269 -6.21 5.05 -23.61
CA ARG A 269 -5.63 5.04 -22.27
C ARG A 269 -4.12 5.06 -22.32
N ARG A 270 -3.52 5.29 -21.16
CA ARG A 270 -2.06 5.19 -20.94
C ARG A 270 -1.76 4.10 -19.93
N VAL A 271 -0.65 3.41 -20.14
CA VAL A 271 -0.09 2.48 -19.15
C VAL A 271 0.71 3.27 -18.13
N GLY A 272 0.57 2.89 -16.86
CA GLY A 272 1.43 3.37 -15.79
C GLY A 272 2.75 2.61 -15.73
N VAL A 273 3.86 3.29 -15.46
CA VAL A 273 5.08 2.67 -14.95
C VAL A 273 5.20 3.04 -13.48
N VAL A 274 5.38 2.03 -12.63
CA VAL A 274 5.58 2.22 -11.19
C VAL A 274 7.03 1.94 -10.87
N MET A 275 7.72 2.95 -10.37
CA MET A 275 9.08 2.83 -9.82
C MET A 275 9.02 3.04 -8.30
N CYS A 276 9.78 2.25 -7.55
CA CYS A 276 10.07 2.49 -6.16
C CYS A 276 11.43 3.20 -6.02
N PRO A 277 11.48 4.50 -5.67
CA PRO A 277 12.75 5.17 -5.38
C PRO A 277 13.36 4.61 -4.10
N MET A 278 14.55 4.07 -4.23
CA MET A 278 15.28 3.34 -3.19
C MET A 278 16.76 3.75 -3.19
N GLN A 279 17.49 3.31 -2.17
CA GLN A 279 18.93 3.58 -2.06
C GLN A 279 19.71 3.09 -3.31
N GLN A 280 19.23 2.03 -3.96
CA GLN A 280 19.86 1.37 -5.10
C GLN A 280 19.67 2.11 -6.43
N ASN A 281 18.57 2.86 -6.60
CA ASN A 281 18.12 3.32 -7.93
C ASN A 281 17.65 4.78 -7.98
N TRP A 282 17.73 5.56 -6.88
CA TRP A 282 17.21 6.93 -6.87
C TRP A 282 17.83 7.83 -7.97
N ARG A 283 19.07 7.55 -8.37
CA ARG A 283 19.78 8.24 -9.47
C ARG A 283 19.12 8.06 -10.83
N GLU A 284 18.30 7.01 -11.01
CA GLU A 284 17.58 6.75 -12.26
C GLU A 284 16.28 7.55 -12.38
N LEU A 285 15.84 8.28 -11.34
CA LEU A 285 14.59 9.04 -11.38
C LEU A 285 14.46 9.97 -12.61
N PRO A 286 15.47 10.77 -12.98
CA PRO A 286 15.43 11.55 -14.23
C PRO A 286 15.24 10.68 -15.47
N ASN A 287 15.94 9.56 -15.56
CA ASN A 287 15.84 8.63 -16.70
C ASN A 287 14.44 8.02 -16.81
N PHE A 288 13.78 7.73 -15.69
CA PHE A 288 12.40 7.26 -15.68
C PHE A 288 11.40 8.31 -16.17
N VAL A 289 11.60 9.58 -15.82
CA VAL A 289 10.79 10.69 -16.34
C VAL A 289 10.92 10.75 -17.87
N GLU A 290 12.16 10.77 -18.38
CA GLU A 290 12.43 10.83 -19.81
C GLU A 290 11.87 9.62 -20.55
N PHE A 291 12.13 8.42 -20.04
CA PHE A 291 11.60 7.17 -20.59
C PHE A 291 10.07 7.19 -20.65
N CYS A 292 9.39 7.57 -19.57
CA CYS A 292 7.94 7.60 -19.54
C CYS A 292 7.38 8.62 -20.53
N ASN A 293 7.97 9.82 -20.61
CA ASN A 293 7.55 10.85 -21.56
C ASN A 293 7.72 10.37 -23.02
N GLN A 294 8.89 9.84 -23.36
CA GLN A 294 9.20 9.34 -24.71
C GLN A 294 8.30 8.17 -25.13
N GLN A 295 7.97 7.28 -24.18
CA GLN A 295 7.15 6.11 -24.47
C GLN A 295 5.64 6.39 -24.36
N GLY A 296 5.22 7.58 -23.92
CA GLY A 296 3.82 7.92 -23.72
C GLY A 296 3.17 7.27 -22.49
N LEU A 297 3.96 7.02 -21.44
CA LEU A 297 3.60 6.32 -20.20
C LEU A 297 3.42 7.31 -19.04
N VAL A 298 2.53 6.97 -18.10
CA VAL A 298 2.36 7.73 -16.86
C VAL A 298 3.36 7.23 -15.82
N LEU A 299 4.17 8.11 -15.25
CA LEU A 299 5.08 7.78 -14.16
C LEU A 299 4.34 7.83 -12.81
N ASN A 300 4.42 6.75 -12.06
CA ASN A 300 3.98 6.66 -10.69
C ASN A 300 5.17 6.26 -9.80
N LEU A 301 5.30 6.93 -8.66
CA LEU A 301 6.38 6.66 -7.70
C LEU A 301 5.77 6.16 -6.38
N THR A 302 6.30 5.06 -5.86
CA THR A 302 5.86 4.47 -4.59
C THR A 302 7.00 4.44 -3.59
N LYS A 303 6.75 4.91 -2.36
CA LYS A 303 7.74 4.85 -1.28
C LYS A 303 7.97 3.41 -0.81
N VAL A 304 9.22 3.12 -0.44
CA VAL A 304 9.59 1.90 0.28
C VAL A 304 9.97 2.30 1.69
N GLU A 305 9.19 1.84 2.67
CA GLU A 305 9.47 2.11 4.09
C GLU A 305 10.39 1.05 4.69
N THR A 306 10.17 -0.21 4.32
CA THR A 306 10.96 -1.37 4.73
C THR A 306 11.25 -2.27 3.52
N PRO A 307 12.37 -3.01 3.52
CA PRO A 307 13.42 -3.03 4.53
C PRO A 307 14.31 -1.77 4.50
N ALA A 308 15.00 -1.49 5.61
CA ALA A 308 15.82 -0.28 5.77
C ALA A 308 16.85 -0.12 4.65
N HIS A 309 17.53 -1.19 4.24
CA HIS A 309 18.54 -1.14 3.17
C HIS A 309 17.98 -0.76 1.78
N CYS A 310 16.65 -0.79 1.58
CA CYS A 310 15.99 -0.28 0.37
C CYS A 310 15.41 1.13 0.58
N SER A 311 15.00 1.44 1.81
CA SER A 311 14.26 2.65 2.15
C SER A 311 15.12 3.91 2.11
N LEU A 312 14.67 4.94 1.38
CA LEU A 312 15.31 6.27 1.42
C LEU A 312 15.00 7.00 2.73
N LEU A 313 13.84 6.75 3.35
CA LEU A 313 13.49 7.31 4.67
C LEU A 313 14.48 6.91 5.76
N SER A 314 15.26 5.87 5.44
CA SER A 314 16.25 5.25 6.28
C SER A 314 17.65 5.86 6.16
N LEU A 315 17.83 6.88 5.34
CA LEU A 315 19.13 7.50 5.17
C LEU A 315 19.36 8.63 6.18
N PRO A 316 20.62 8.85 6.60
CA PRO A 316 20.99 10.04 7.36
C PRO A 316 20.61 11.33 6.65
N ALA A 317 20.39 12.40 7.41
CA ALA A 317 20.01 13.70 6.90
C ALA A 317 21.01 14.24 5.86
N ALA A 318 22.31 14.08 6.12
CA ALA A 318 23.36 14.52 5.20
C ALA A 318 23.29 13.79 3.84
N THR A 319 22.98 12.49 3.84
CA THR A 319 22.83 11.71 2.61
C THR A 319 21.57 12.12 1.85
N LEU A 320 20.45 12.32 2.55
CA LEU A 320 19.23 12.82 1.93
C LEU A 320 19.40 14.22 1.34
N GLU A 321 20.14 15.09 2.02
CA GLU A 321 20.51 16.43 1.53
C GLU A 321 21.27 16.35 0.20
N HIS A 322 22.26 15.45 0.12
CA HIS A 322 22.99 15.20 -1.11
C HIS A 322 22.07 14.68 -2.24
N ILE A 323 21.21 13.71 -1.95
CA ILE A 323 20.26 13.15 -2.93
C ILE A 323 19.34 14.24 -3.48
N VAL A 324 18.72 15.03 -2.59
CA VAL A 324 17.82 16.13 -2.99
C VAL A 324 18.58 17.17 -3.81
N ALA A 325 19.77 17.57 -3.38
CA ALA A 325 20.58 18.56 -4.09
C ALA A 325 20.96 18.09 -5.50
N GLU A 326 21.31 16.81 -5.66
CA GLU A 326 21.66 16.26 -6.97
C GLU A 326 20.45 16.16 -7.89
N LEU A 327 19.35 15.56 -7.41
CA LEU A 327 18.13 15.42 -8.21
C LEU A 327 17.54 16.80 -8.58
N SER A 328 17.67 17.81 -7.73
CA SER A 328 17.19 19.17 -8.03
C SER A 328 17.92 19.85 -9.20
N GLN A 329 19.02 19.27 -9.71
CA GLN A 329 19.72 19.78 -10.90
C GLN A 329 19.00 19.42 -12.20
N TYR A 330 18.12 18.41 -12.17
CA TYR A 330 17.35 18.00 -13.34
C TYR A 330 16.01 18.73 -13.40
N GLU A 331 15.71 19.31 -14.56
CA GLU A 331 14.46 20.01 -14.84
C GLU A 331 13.59 19.18 -15.80
N PRO A 332 12.49 18.57 -15.33
CA PRO A 332 11.64 17.74 -16.18
C PRO A 332 10.95 18.54 -17.32
N PRO A 333 10.80 17.93 -18.50
CA PRO A 333 9.98 18.49 -19.60
C PRO A 333 8.54 18.80 -19.17
N GLN A 334 7.90 19.77 -19.84
CA GLN A 334 6.56 20.25 -19.52
C GLN A 334 5.73 20.70 -20.74
N SER A 335 6.06 20.18 -21.92
CA SER A 335 5.56 20.64 -23.23
C SER A 335 4.14 20.16 -23.54
N ASN A 336 3.64 19.15 -22.82
CA ASN A 336 2.32 18.57 -23.04
C ASN A 336 1.70 18.05 -21.72
N PRO A 337 0.40 17.69 -21.69
CA PRO A 337 -0.26 17.25 -20.46
C PRO A 337 0.35 16.02 -19.78
N LEU A 338 0.96 15.10 -20.56
CA LEU A 338 1.63 13.94 -19.99
C LEU A 338 2.94 14.35 -19.31
N GLU A 339 3.76 15.16 -19.98
CA GLU A 339 4.99 15.72 -19.43
C GLU A 339 4.72 16.52 -18.14
N LEU A 340 3.69 17.37 -18.14
CA LEU A 340 3.26 18.10 -16.94
C LEU A 340 2.87 17.16 -15.78
N SER A 341 2.19 16.05 -16.08
CA SER A 341 1.82 15.05 -15.08
C SER A 341 3.06 14.35 -14.51
N ASN A 342 3.97 13.88 -15.37
CA ASN A 342 5.17 13.16 -14.95
C ASN A 342 6.15 14.08 -14.21
N ARG A 343 6.29 15.34 -14.66
CA ARG A 343 7.00 16.40 -13.94
C ARG A 343 6.46 16.60 -12.54
N ARG A 344 5.14 16.70 -12.39
CA ARG A 344 4.52 16.86 -11.08
C ARG A 344 4.84 15.67 -10.16
N THR A 345 4.74 14.44 -10.66
CA THR A 345 5.12 13.24 -9.90
C THR A 345 6.57 13.32 -9.42
N TYR A 346 7.49 13.77 -10.28
CA TYR A 346 8.90 13.94 -9.93
C TYR A 346 9.13 15.01 -8.84
N LEU A 347 8.50 16.19 -9.00
CA LEU A 347 8.63 17.28 -8.03
C LEU A 347 7.99 16.92 -6.68
N ASP A 348 6.85 16.22 -6.68
CA ASP A 348 6.21 15.72 -5.47
C ASP A 348 7.13 14.72 -4.73
N GLN A 349 7.85 13.87 -5.46
CA GLN A 349 8.84 12.96 -4.88
C GLN A 349 10.06 13.69 -4.30
N LEU A 350 10.56 14.74 -4.97
CA LEU A 350 11.62 15.60 -4.43
C LEU A 350 11.19 16.29 -3.13
N GLY A 351 9.98 16.86 -3.11
CA GLY A 351 9.42 17.48 -1.91
C GLY A 351 9.29 16.48 -0.75
N GLN A 352 8.88 15.24 -1.06
CA GLN A 352 8.82 14.17 -0.07
C GLN A 352 10.20 13.81 0.49
N MET A 353 11.24 13.72 -0.36
CA MET A 353 12.62 13.48 0.10
C MET A 353 13.16 14.61 0.97
N ALA A 354 12.83 15.87 0.65
CA ALA A 354 13.18 17.03 1.47
C ALA A 354 12.50 16.99 2.87
N GLU A 355 11.23 16.55 2.95
CA GLU A 355 10.57 16.35 4.25
C GLU A 355 11.22 15.21 5.04
N TRP A 356 11.62 14.13 4.37
CA TRP A 356 12.37 13.04 5.01
C TRP A 356 13.71 13.52 5.55
N GLN A 357 14.43 14.38 4.81
CA GLN A 357 15.66 15.03 5.27
C GLN A 357 15.40 15.88 6.51
N ALA A 358 14.38 16.75 6.49
CA ALA A 358 14.01 17.57 7.65
C ALA A 358 13.65 16.71 8.88
N THR A 359 12.91 15.63 8.65
CA THR A 359 12.56 14.67 9.69
C THR A 359 13.78 13.91 10.20
N ALA A 360 14.75 13.58 9.34
CA ALA A 360 16.03 12.98 9.73
C ALA A 360 16.86 13.95 10.59
N LYS A 361 16.97 15.24 10.20
CA LYS A 361 17.67 16.26 11.00
C LYS A 361 17.09 16.37 12.41
N ARG A 362 15.77 16.44 12.55
CA ARG A 362 15.08 16.49 13.86
C ARG A 362 15.37 15.24 14.69
N ARG A 363 15.37 14.06 14.07
CA ARG A 363 15.69 12.78 14.73
C ARG A 363 17.14 12.77 15.23
N GLU A 364 18.09 13.11 14.37
CA GLU A 364 19.53 13.13 14.70
C GLU A 364 19.85 14.15 15.80
N GLN A 365 19.25 15.34 15.76
CA GLN A 365 19.38 16.36 16.82
C GLN A 365 18.83 15.90 18.17
N ALA A 366 17.83 15.01 18.16
CA ALA A 366 17.27 14.38 19.35
C ALA A 366 18.03 13.12 19.80
N GLY A 367 19.20 12.82 19.19
CA GLY A 367 20.01 11.63 19.51
C GLY A 367 19.39 10.31 19.06
N ILE A 368 18.38 10.35 18.18
CA ILE A 368 17.68 9.17 17.67
C ILE A 368 18.48 8.58 16.52
N ARG A 369 18.97 7.35 16.68
CA ARG A 369 19.66 6.63 15.59
C ARG A 369 18.68 6.10 14.57
N HIS A 370 19.14 6.02 13.33
CA HIS A 370 18.33 5.47 12.25
C HIS A 370 18.09 3.96 12.42
N GLN A 371 19.13 3.21 12.78
CA GLN A 371 19.03 1.82 13.21
C GLN A 371 19.44 1.74 14.69
N PRO A 372 18.50 1.44 15.60
CA PRO A 372 18.83 1.10 16.97
C PRO A 372 19.78 -0.12 17.00
N ARG A 373 20.67 -0.18 18.01
CA ARG A 373 21.57 -1.33 18.18
C ARG A 373 20.84 -2.56 18.72
N ASP A 374 19.86 -2.32 19.57
CA ASP A 374 19.13 -3.34 20.31
C ASP A 374 17.72 -2.85 20.65
N PHE A 375 16.92 -3.75 21.23
CA PHE A 375 15.56 -3.46 21.65
C PHE A 375 15.45 -2.32 22.67
N ASP A 376 16.37 -2.22 23.62
CA ASP A 376 16.30 -1.23 24.68
C ASP A 376 16.55 0.18 24.14
N GLU A 377 17.54 0.34 23.25
CA GLU A 377 17.76 1.58 22.52
C GLU A 377 16.54 1.95 21.67
N PHE A 378 15.93 0.98 20.98
CA PHE A 378 14.74 1.23 20.18
C PHE A 378 13.60 1.81 21.04
N VAL A 379 13.34 1.21 22.21
CA VAL A 379 12.33 1.69 23.15
C VAL A 379 12.70 3.06 23.73
N GLU A 380 13.97 3.32 24.03
CA GLU A 380 14.44 4.63 24.47
C GLU A 380 14.14 5.71 23.42
N GLN A 381 14.45 5.41 22.16
CA GLN A 381 14.19 6.31 21.05
C GLN A 381 12.68 6.52 20.78
N ILE A 382 11.80 5.57 21.10
CA ILE A 382 10.34 5.79 21.11
C ILE A 382 9.97 6.87 22.13
N GLY A 383 10.54 6.80 23.34
CA GLY A 383 10.35 7.83 24.37
C GLY A 383 10.82 9.21 23.91
N SER A 384 12.00 9.28 23.27
CA SER A 384 12.53 10.54 22.73
C SER A 384 11.63 11.11 21.62
N ARG A 385 11.05 10.27 20.77
CA ARG A 385 10.07 10.71 19.75
C ARG A 385 8.77 11.24 20.36
N LEU A 386 8.24 10.56 21.38
CA LEU A 386 7.03 11.00 22.08
C LEU A 386 7.21 12.40 22.67
N ARG A 387 8.36 12.64 23.34
CA ARG A 387 8.72 13.94 23.91
C ARG A 387 8.90 15.01 22.82
N ALA A 388 9.63 14.68 21.75
CA ALA A 388 9.86 15.61 20.63
C ALA A 388 8.57 15.99 19.89
N GLY A 389 7.56 15.12 19.90
CA GLY A 389 6.27 15.37 19.25
C GLY A 389 5.40 16.44 19.91
N GLY A 390 5.67 16.81 21.17
CA GLY A 390 4.97 17.89 21.88
C GLY A 390 3.46 17.68 22.13
N ARG A 391 2.93 16.49 21.81
CA ARG A 391 1.50 16.14 21.91
C ARG A 391 1.09 15.58 23.28
N HIS A 392 2.06 15.27 24.13
CA HIS A 392 1.88 14.58 25.39
C HIS A 392 2.73 15.25 26.47
N SER A 393 2.21 15.29 27.68
CA SER A 393 2.99 15.62 28.88
C SER A 393 4.11 14.59 29.10
N LEU A 394 5.11 14.93 29.90
CA LEU A 394 6.22 14.04 30.19
C LEU A 394 5.74 12.70 30.79
N SER A 395 4.82 12.75 31.75
CA SER A 395 4.23 11.56 32.38
C SER A 395 3.44 10.70 31.39
N GLU A 396 2.75 11.31 30.43
CA GLU A 396 2.05 10.58 29.37
C GLU A 396 3.03 9.91 28.40
N CYS A 397 4.12 10.60 28.03
CA CYS A 397 5.18 10.02 27.21
C CYS A 397 5.79 8.78 27.89
N GLU A 398 6.10 8.87 29.17
CA GLU A 398 6.65 7.75 29.95
C GLU A 398 5.66 6.60 30.09
N ALA A 399 4.38 6.90 30.31
CA ALA A 399 3.33 5.89 30.38
C ALA A 399 3.18 5.14 29.04
N LEU A 400 3.11 5.86 27.93
CA LEU A 400 3.02 5.28 26.58
C LEU A 400 4.27 4.47 26.23
N GLN A 401 5.46 4.99 26.52
CA GLN A 401 6.71 4.27 26.29
C GLN A 401 6.74 2.95 27.06
N ARG A 402 6.32 2.96 28.34
CA ARG A 402 6.26 1.76 29.18
C ARG A 402 5.24 0.75 28.65
N GLU A 403 4.06 1.22 28.26
CA GLU A 403 3.02 0.39 27.68
C GLU A 403 3.49 -0.30 26.38
N ILE A 404 4.08 0.49 25.47
CA ILE A 404 4.67 -0.02 24.22
C ILE A 404 5.76 -1.04 24.54
N LYS A 405 6.69 -0.74 25.46
CA LYS A 405 7.76 -1.68 25.86
C LYS A 405 7.19 -3.03 26.31
N THR A 406 6.20 -3.02 27.20
CA THR A 406 5.57 -4.23 27.72
C THR A 406 4.95 -5.07 26.62
N LYS A 407 4.21 -4.41 25.73
CA LYS A 407 3.52 -5.03 24.58
C LYS A 407 4.50 -5.62 23.56
N LEU A 408 5.61 -4.94 23.29
CA LEU A 408 6.67 -5.43 22.41
C LEU A 408 7.45 -6.60 23.04
N ARG A 409 7.74 -6.55 24.35
CA ARG A 409 8.39 -7.65 25.06
C ARG A 409 7.58 -8.93 25.00
N TYR A 410 6.27 -8.84 25.20
CA TYR A 410 5.37 -9.99 25.06
C TYR A 410 5.56 -10.71 23.71
N LEU A 411 5.77 -9.96 22.62
CA LEU A 411 5.99 -10.54 21.31
C LEU A 411 7.37 -11.20 21.18
N LEU A 412 8.41 -10.57 21.73
CA LEU A 412 9.76 -11.15 21.77
C LEU A 412 9.80 -12.42 22.61
N ASP A 413 9.07 -12.46 23.72
CA ASP A 413 8.97 -13.63 24.60
C ASP A 413 8.28 -14.79 23.84
N ARG A 414 7.15 -14.52 23.18
CA ARG A 414 6.45 -15.50 22.31
C ARG A 414 7.33 -15.99 21.16
N ALA A 415 8.15 -15.12 20.57
CA ALA A 415 9.14 -15.51 19.59
C ALA A 415 10.24 -16.38 20.18
N GLY A 416 10.70 -16.07 21.39
CA GLY A 416 11.68 -16.83 22.14
C GLY A 416 11.21 -18.26 22.42
N GLU A 417 9.93 -18.45 22.76
CA GLU A 417 9.30 -19.78 22.94
C GLU A 417 9.42 -20.67 21.69
N GLN A 418 9.51 -20.07 20.51
CA GLN A 418 9.66 -20.74 19.21
C GLN A 418 11.11 -20.73 18.68
N GLY A 419 12.09 -20.26 19.48
CA GLY A 419 13.49 -20.16 19.08
C GLY A 419 13.80 -19.00 18.12
N LEU A 420 12.86 -18.07 17.92
CA LEU A 420 12.93 -16.96 16.96
C LEU A 420 13.27 -15.61 17.61
N GLY A 421 13.56 -15.56 18.92
CA GLY A 421 13.72 -14.30 19.67
C GLY A 421 14.72 -13.30 19.06
N ALA A 422 15.90 -13.75 18.64
CA ALA A 422 16.92 -12.87 18.04
C ALA A 422 16.51 -12.33 16.66
N VAL A 423 15.87 -13.17 15.83
CA VAL A 423 15.31 -12.74 14.54
C VAL A 423 14.18 -11.74 14.78
N ALA A 424 13.34 -12.01 15.78
CA ALA A 424 12.23 -11.15 16.13
C ALA A 424 12.67 -9.78 16.60
N GLU A 425 13.69 -9.71 17.45
CA GLU A 425 14.28 -8.46 17.90
C GLU A 425 14.83 -7.66 16.73
N GLN A 426 15.62 -8.29 15.84
CA GLN A 426 16.16 -7.61 14.66
C GLN A 426 15.07 -7.07 13.74
N GLN A 427 13.97 -7.80 13.53
CA GLN A 427 12.85 -7.28 12.73
C GLN A 427 12.10 -6.16 13.45
N LEU A 428 11.91 -6.29 14.76
CA LEU A 428 11.15 -5.34 15.55
C LEU A 428 11.82 -3.97 15.60
N ILE A 429 13.14 -3.90 15.79
CA ILE A 429 13.88 -2.62 15.81
C ILE A 429 13.95 -1.93 14.43
N LEU A 430 13.54 -2.63 13.36
CA LEU A 430 13.39 -2.08 12.02
C LEU A 430 11.99 -1.52 11.74
N ILE A 431 11.02 -1.77 12.63
CA ILE A 431 9.66 -1.21 12.49
C ILE A 431 9.72 0.30 12.71
N ALA A 432 9.03 1.06 11.85
CA ALA A 432 8.86 2.50 12.00
C ALA A 432 8.24 2.83 13.37
N PRO A 433 8.95 3.52 14.28
CA PRO A 433 8.46 3.83 15.62
C PRO A 433 7.13 4.59 15.65
N GLU A 434 6.86 5.38 14.62
CA GLU A 434 5.63 6.16 14.46
C GLU A 434 4.40 5.25 14.32
N LEU A 435 4.55 4.09 13.67
CA LEU A 435 3.51 3.07 13.59
C LEU A 435 3.22 2.49 14.97
N LEU A 436 4.27 2.20 15.74
CA LEU A 436 4.13 1.64 17.09
C LEU A 436 3.46 2.64 18.03
N ILE A 437 3.90 3.90 18.00
CA ILE A 437 3.32 4.99 18.79
C ILE A 437 1.83 5.17 18.50
N ARG A 438 1.40 5.04 17.24
CA ARG A 438 -0.01 5.18 16.84
C ARG A 438 -0.86 3.95 17.17
N SER A 439 -0.33 2.76 16.95
CA SER A 439 -1.14 1.54 16.89
C SER A 439 -1.07 0.72 18.18
N VAL A 440 0.09 0.61 18.81
CA VAL A 440 0.30 -0.31 19.94
C VAL A 440 -0.51 0.05 21.19
N PRO A 441 -0.60 1.32 21.63
CA PRO A 441 -1.38 1.67 22.82
C PRO A 441 -2.87 1.29 22.69
N GLY A 442 -3.43 1.34 21.47
CA GLY A 442 -4.84 1.03 21.23
C GLY A 442 -5.17 -0.47 21.16
N LEU A 443 -4.18 -1.35 21.14
CA LEU A 443 -4.37 -2.80 20.92
C LEU A 443 -4.14 -3.59 22.21
N LYS A 444 -4.94 -4.63 22.43
CA LYS A 444 -4.64 -5.64 23.46
C LYS A 444 -3.42 -6.47 23.05
N ALA A 445 -2.73 -7.07 24.01
CA ALA A 445 -1.52 -7.87 23.73
C ALA A 445 -1.77 -9.01 22.72
N GLU A 446 -2.92 -9.67 22.83
CA GLU A 446 -3.40 -10.71 21.90
C GLU A 446 -3.69 -10.19 20.48
N GLU A 447 -4.03 -8.91 20.34
CA GLU A 447 -4.29 -8.26 19.04
C GLU A 447 -3.00 -7.77 18.35
N LEU A 448 -1.88 -7.74 19.08
CA LEU A 448 -0.57 -7.39 18.53
C LEU A 448 0.05 -8.52 17.74
N LEU A 449 -0.12 -9.77 18.19
CA LEU A 449 0.44 -10.96 17.53
C LEU A 449 0.20 -10.94 16.01
N PRO A 450 -1.04 -10.74 15.51
CA PRO A 450 -1.29 -10.63 14.08
C PRO A 450 -0.66 -9.42 13.40
N LEU A 451 -0.57 -8.27 14.09
CA LEU A 451 0.05 -7.05 13.56
C LEU A 451 1.55 -7.28 13.34
N PHE A 452 2.22 -7.92 14.31
CA PHE A 452 3.66 -8.18 14.27
C PHE A 452 4.03 -9.42 13.47
N SER A 453 3.15 -10.42 13.37
CA SER A 453 3.30 -11.57 12.45
C SER A 453 3.50 -11.10 10.99
N ALA A 454 2.96 -9.93 10.63
CA ALA A 454 3.19 -9.27 9.33
C ALA A 454 4.56 -8.55 9.19
N TYR A 455 5.23 -8.22 10.30
CA TYR A 455 6.54 -7.54 10.32
C TYR A 455 7.70 -8.44 10.75
N VAL A 456 7.42 -9.57 11.42
CA VAL A 456 8.41 -10.34 12.19
C VAL A 456 8.52 -11.81 11.73
N MET A 457 7.76 -12.26 10.72
CA MET A 457 7.52 -13.69 10.37
C MET A 457 6.57 -14.37 11.38
N PRO A 458 5.93 -15.52 11.05
CA PRO A 458 4.75 -15.95 11.76
C PRO A 458 5.14 -16.55 13.10
N LEU A 459 4.97 -15.74 14.15
CA LEU A 459 4.55 -16.30 15.43
C LEU A 459 3.19 -16.95 15.18
N GLU A 460 3.17 -18.28 15.15
CA GLU A 460 1.93 -19.07 15.22
C GLU A 460 1.19 -18.84 16.53
#